data_AF-A0A644X2V5-F1
#
_entry.id   AF-A0A644X2V5-F1
#
_cell.length_a   1.000
_cell.length_b   1.000
_cell.length_c   1.000
_cell.angle_alpha   90.00
_cell.angle_beta   90.00
_cell.angle_gamma   90.00
#
_symmetry.space_group_name_H-M   'P 1'
#
loop_
_entity.id
_entity.type
_entity.pdbx_description
1 polymer ?
#
loop_
_entity_poly.entity_id
_entity_poly.type
_entity_poly.pdbx_seq_one_letter_code
_entity_poly.pdbx_strand_id
1 'polypeptide(L)'
;MNKLEIAEKLIKEILYYSEKANNYLFEIDKDTHETRYNRLDKTYREDRREIVSGIMLNKAISSAGTLKAFYYSNLDELEGSPVDTILNNFDLYSNEFFKNLSTKHSHQHTDVYFQQFKDSVANFSYFFS
;
A
#
# COMPACT_ATOMS: atom_id res chain seq x y z
N MET A 1 8.41 -24.54 -4.38
CA MET A 1 8.39 -23.08 -4.22
C MET A 1 9.04 -22.80 -2.89
N ASN A 2 10.16 -22.08 -2.92
CA ASN A 2 10.88 -21.67 -1.72
C ASN A 2 9.96 -20.79 -0.86
N LYS A 3 9.98 -20.91 0.47
CA LYS A 3 9.16 -20.08 1.37
C LYS A 3 9.40 -18.60 1.13
N LEU A 4 10.62 -18.23 0.79
CA LEU A 4 10.96 -16.86 0.39
C LEU A 4 10.29 -16.42 -0.91
N GLU A 5 10.17 -17.28 -1.93
CA GLU A 5 9.45 -16.94 -3.17
C GLU A 5 7.97 -16.67 -2.89
N ILE A 6 7.37 -17.42 -1.95
CA ILE A 6 5.98 -17.20 -1.52
C ILE A 6 5.88 -15.85 -0.81
N ALA A 7 6.80 -15.56 0.11
CA ALA A 7 6.84 -14.27 0.80
C ALA A 7 7.02 -13.11 -0.18
N GLU A 8 7.94 -13.23 -1.14
CA GLU A 8 8.19 -12.24 -2.18
C GLU A 8 6.94 -11.96 -3.01
N LYS A 9 6.21 -13.00 -3.41
CA LYS A 9 4.97 -12.85 -4.17
C LYS A 9 3.91 -12.07 -3.39
N LEU A 10 3.75 -12.37 -2.09
CA LEU A 10 2.82 -11.65 -1.22
C LEU A 10 3.26 -10.20 -1.02
N ILE A 11 4.56 -9.94 -0.82
CA ILE A 11 5.13 -8.59 -0.70
C ILE A 11 4.85 -7.77 -1.96
N LYS A 12 5.07 -8.35 -3.15
CA LYS A 12 4.78 -7.70 -4.43
C LYS A 12 3.30 -7.34 -4.57
N GLU A 13 2.40 -8.19 -4.10
CA GLU A 13 0.96 -7.92 -4.09
C GLU A 13 0.58 -6.79 -3.13
N ILE A 14 1.14 -6.78 -1.92
CA ILE A 14 0.96 -5.69 -0.94
C ILE A 14 1.43 -4.37 -1.53
N LEU A 15 2.63 -4.34 -2.12
CA LEU A 15 3.19 -3.15 -2.76
C LEU A 15 2.30 -2.66 -3.90
N TYR A 16 1.88 -3.56 -4.79
CA TYR A 16 1.03 -3.21 -5.93
C TYR A 16 -0.28 -2.52 -5.50
N TYR A 17 -0.99 -3.10 -4.54
CA TYR A 17 -2.25 -2.51 -4.09
C TYR A 17 -2.05 -1.24 -3.27
N SER A 18 -0.95 -1.12 -2.53
CA SER A 18 -0.57 0.11 -1.82
C SER A 18 -0.26 1.25 -2.79
N GLU A 19 0.48 0.97 -3.88
CA GLU A 19 0.71 1.94 -4.96
C GLU A 19 -0.59 2.40 -5.60
N LYS A 20 -1.51 1.47 -5.88
CA LYS A 20 -2.83 1.83 -6.41
C LYS A 20 -3.60 2.71 -5.42
N ALA A 21 -3.63 2.36 -4.14
CA ALA A 21 -4.30 3.15 -3.12
C ALA A 21 -3.72 4.58 -3.04
N ASN A 22 -2.40 4.70 -2.94
CA ASN A 22 -1.69 5.98 -2.87
C ASN A 22 -1.96 6.84 -4.10
N ASN A 23 -1.86 6.25 -5.29
CA ASN A 23 -2.11 6.96 -6.54
C ASN A 23 -3.57 7.40 -6.66
N TYR A 24 -4.54 6.53 -6.36
CA TYR A 24 -5.95 6.92 -6.44
C TYR A 24 -6.32 8.04 -5.48
N LEU A 25 -5.69 8.11 -4.31
CA LEU A 25 -5.99 9.13 -3.32
C LEU A 25 -5.31 10.47 -3.64
N PHE A 26 -4.04 10.44 -4.09
CA PHE A 26 -3.20 11.63 -4.19
C PHE A 26 -2.88 12.07 -5.62
N GLU A 27 -3.15 11.27 -6.65
CA GLU A 27 -3.00 11.75 -8.03
C GLU A 27 -3.97 12.89 -8.31
N ILE A 28 -3.41 13.98 -8.83
CA ILE A 28 -4.14 15.18 -9.22
C ILE A 28 -5.09 14.82 -10.37
N ASP A 29 -6.36 15.16 -10.20
CA ASP A 29 -7.38 15.13 -11.25
C ASP A 29 -6.84 15.94 -12.45
N LYS A 30 -6.34 15.26 -13.48
CA LYS A 30 -6.27 15.89 -14.80
C LYS A 30 -7.70 15.92 -15.29
N ASP A 31 -8.26 17.12 -15.46
CA ASP A 31 -9.54 17.31 -16.15
C ASP A 31 -9.51 16.53 -17.47
N THR A 32 -10.18 15.39 -17.49
CA THR A 32 -10.44 14.61 -18.70
C THR A 32 -11.62 15.20 -19.45
N HIS A 33 -11.74 14.90 -20.75
CA HIS A 33 -12.88 15.36 -21.54
C HIS A 33 -14.22 14.90 -20.94
N GLU A 34 -14.26 13.70 -20.34
CA GLU A 34 -15.42 13.17 -19.62
C GLU A 34 -15.78 13.93 -18.34
N THR A 35 -14.80 14.38 -17.56
CA THR A 35 -15.07 15.13 -16.31
C THR A 35 -15.59 16.54 -16.59
N ARG A 36 -15.20 17.15 -17.72
CA ARG A 36 -15.79 18.41 -18.20
C ARG A 36 -17.21 18.25 -18.74
N TYR A 37 -17.51 17.13 -19.42
CA TYR A 37 -18.83 16.91 -20.04
C TYR A 37 -19.88 16.36 -19.08
N ASN A 38 -19.51 15.49 -18.14
CA ASN A 38 -20.47 14.80 -17.27
C ASN A 38 -20.94 15.62 -16.06
N ARG A 39 -20.41 16.85 -15.86
CA ARG A 39 -20.75 17.74 -14.72
C ARG A 39 -20.76 17.05 -13.35
N LEU A 40 -19.98 15.98 -13.16
CA LEU A 40 -19.80 15.41 -11.82
C LEU A 40 -19.17 16.51 -10.98
N ASP A 41 -19.81 16.89 -9.88
CA ASP A 41 -19.22 17.89 -9.02
C ASP A 41 -17.90 17.37 -8.41
N LYS A 42 -17.06 18.31 -7.96
CA LYS A 42 -15.73 18.00 -7.42
C LYS A 42 -15.82 17.04 -6.22
N THR A 43 -16.85 17.20 -5.39
CA THR A 43 -17.08 16.40 -4.19
C THR A 43 -17.33 14.94 -4.54
N TYR A 44 -18.19 14.65 -5.52
CA TYR A 44 -18.45 13.29 -5.96
C TYR A 44 -17.20 12.59 -6.49
N ARG A 45 -16.32 13.32 -7.20
CA ARG A 45 -15.04 12.77 -7.67
C ARG A 45 -14.09 12.47 -6.52
N GLU A 46 -14.02 13.35 -5.53
CA GLU A 46 -13.25 13.16 -4.30
C GLU A 46 -13.74 11.92 -3.53
N ASP A 47 -15.04 11.84 -3.25
CA ASP A 47 -15.65 10.71 -2.53
C ASP A 47 -15.40 9.38 -3.25
N ARG A 48 -15.55 9.36 -4.58
CA ARG A 48 -15.27 8.15 -5.38
C ARG A 48 -13.80 7.75 -5.27
N ARG A 49 -12.86 8.69 -5.29
CA ARG A 49 -11.42 8.40 -5.13
C ARG A 49 -11.13 7.84 -3.74
N GLU A 50 -11.67 8.45 -2.69
CA GLU A 50 -11.52 7.97 -1.31
C GLU A 50 -12.05 6.54 -1.16
N ILE A 51 -13.20 6.22 -1.76
CA ILE A 51 -13.76 4.86 -1.76
C ILE A 51 -12.84 3.88 -2.50
N VAL A 52 -12.43 4.21 -3.72
CA VAL A 52 -11.57 3.32 -4.53
C VAL A 52 -10.22 3.11 -3.87
N SER A 53 -9.62 4.17 -3.32
CA SER A 53 -8.32 4.09 -2.66
C SER A 53 -8.40 3.25 -1.37
N GLY A 54 -9.46 3.41 -0.57
CA GLY A 54 -9.72 2.58 0.60
C GLY A 54 -9.92 1.10 0.25
N ILE A 55 -10.63 0.80 -0.86
CA ILE A 55 -10.78 -0.59 -1.35
C ILE A 55 -9.42 -1.18 -1.75
N MET A 56 -8.57 -0.41 -2.44
CA MET A 56 -7.24 -0.89 -2.82
C MET A 56 -6.36 -1.12 -1.58
N LEU A 57 -6.38 -0.21 -0.61
CA LEU A 57 -5.62 -0.41 0.64
C LEU A 57 -6.13 -1.63 1.40
N ASN A 58 -7.44 -1.87 1.46
CA ASN A 58 -8.00 -3.07 2.09
C ASN A 58 -7.51 -4.37 1.43
N LYS A 59 -7.32 -4.38 0.10
CA LYS A 59 -6.69 -5.53 -0.57
C LYS A 59 -5.25 -5.73 -0.11
N ALA A 60 -4.47 -4.65 -0.01
CA ALA A 60 -3.10 -4.71 0.52
C ALA A 60 -3.07 -5.24 1.97
N ILE A 61 -3.98 -4.77 2.83
CA ILE A 61 -4.11 -5.23 4.23
C ILE A 61 -4.45 -6.72 4.29
N SER A 62 -5.35 -7.19 3.43
CA SER A 62 -5.68 -8.62 3.35
C SER A 62 -4.47 -9.46 2.96
N SER A 63 -3.68 -9.02 1.97
CA SER A 63 -2.43 -9.69 1.58
C SER A 63 -1.38 -9.63 2.69
N ALA A 64 -1.27 -8.51 3.41
CA ALA A 64 -0.38 -8.37 4.56
C ALA A 64 -0.77 -9.28 5.72
N GLY A 65 -2.07 -9.46 5.99
CA GLY A 65 -2.56 -10.44 6.97
C GLY A 65 -2.17 -11.87 6.59
N THR A 66 -2.25 -12.19 5.29
CA THR A 66 -1.80 -13.49 4.77
C THR A 66 -0.29 -13.67 4.93
N LEU A 67 0.50 -12.64 4.61
CA LEU A 67 1.95 -12.65 4.80
C LEU A 67 2.36 -12.79 6.26
N LYS A 68 1.69 -12.09 7.19
CA LYS A 68 1.91 -12.22 8.64
C LYS A 68 1.69 -13.67 9.10
N ALA A 69 0.54 -14.26 8.75
CA ALA A 69 0.23 -15.64 9.10
C ALA A 69 1.27 -16.61 8.53
N PHE A 70 1.67 -16.41 7.28
CA PHE A 70 2.70 -17.22 6.63
C PHE A 70 4.06 -17.07 7.31
N TYR A 71 4.50 -15.83 7.57
CA TYR A 71 5.77 -15.52 8.21
C TYR A 71 5.89 -16.18 9.59
N TYR A 72 4.91 -15.96 10.47
CA TYR A 72 4.93 -16.51 11.82
C TYR A 72 4.80 -18.04 11.86
N SER A 73 4.24 -18.66 10.82
CA SER A 73 4.17 -20.12 10.70
C SER A 73 5.45 -20.76 10.16
N ASN A 74 6.44 -19.97 9.71
CA ASN A 74 7.68 -20.46 9.10
C ASN A 74 8.89 -19.65 9.61
N LEU A 75 8.90 -19.30 10.90
CA LEU A 75 9.97 -18.49 11.51
C LEU A 75 11.32 -19.19 11.42
N ASP A 76 11.35 -20.51 11.52
CA ASP A 76 12.56 -21.33 11.38
C ASP A 76 13.32 -21.09 10.06
N GLU A 77 12.61 -20.70 9.00
CA GLU A 77 13.21 -20.40 7.70
C GLU A 77 13.28 -18.89 7.38
N LEU A 78 12.37 -18.08 7.95
CA LEU A 78 12.22 -16.66 7.59
C LEU A 78 12.72 -15.69 8.67
N GLU A 79 13.08 -16.16 9.84
CA GLU A 79 13.71 -15.34 10.88
C GLU A 79 15.00 -14.71 10.35
N GLY A 80 15.21 -13.43 10.66
CA GLY A 80 16.33 -12.64 10.13
C GLY A 80 16.14 -12.14 8.68
N SER A 81 15.07 -12.55 7.98
CA SER A 81 14.71 -11.93 6.71
C SER A 81 14.10 -10.53 6.90
N PRO A 82 14.14 -9.65 5.88
CA PRO A 82 13.53 -8.32 5.95
C PRO A 82 11.99 -8.31 6.04
N VAL A 83 11.32 -9.47 6.05
CA VAL A 83 9.84 -9.58 6.01
C VAL A 83 9.19 -8.85 7.18
N ASP A 84 9.73 -8.98 8.39
CA ASP A 84 9.18 -8.30 9.58
C ASP A 84 9.27 -6.78 9.45
N THR A 85 10.42 -6.26 8.99
CA THR A 85 10.62 -4.83 8.72
C THR A 85 9.63 -4.30 7.69
N ILE A 86 9.37 -5.07 6.61
CA ILE A 86 8.39 -4.69 5.59
C ILE A 86 6.98 -4.62 6.18
N LEU A 87 6.58 -5.62 6.98
CA LEU A 87 5.28 -5.67 7.62
C LEU A 87 5.08 -4.49 8.60
N ASN A 88 6.11 -4.17 9.38
CA ASN A 88 6.08 -3.03 10.30
C ASN A 88 5.95 -1.69 9.55
N ASN A 89 6.72 -1.48 8.48
CA ASN A 89 6.62 -0.27 7.67
C ASN A 89 5.27 -0.15 6.94
N PHE A 90 4.71 -1.28 6.49
CA PHE A 90 3.38 -1.31 5.90
C PHE A 90 2.29 -0.92 6.92
N ASP A 91 2.39 -1.39 8.17
CA ASP A 91 1.44 -1.01 9.23
C ASP A 91 1.53 0.50 9.53
N LEU A 92 2.72 1.08 9.56
CA LEU A 92 2.90 2.54 9.74
C LEU A 92 2.25 3.32 8.60
N TYR A 93 2.52 2.92 7.34
CA TYR A 93 1.93 3.53 6.15
C TYR A 93 0.40 3.43 6.15
N SER A 94 -0.16 2.24 6.33
CA SER A 94 -1.60 2.00 6.23
C SER A 94 -2.38 2.75 7.32
N ASN A 95 -1.85 2.83 8.53
CA ASN A 95 -2.43 3.62 9.61
C ASN A 95 -2.42 5.11 9.30
N GLU A 96 -1.30 5.66 8.81
CA GLU A 96 -1.25 7.08 8.43
C GLU A 96 -2.16 7.38 7.23
N PHE A 97 -2.29 6.44 6.29
CA PHE A 97 -3.19 6.57 5.15
C PHE A 97 -4.65 6.70 5.58
N PHE A 98 -5.14 5.83 6.48
CA PHE A 98 -6.50 5.95 7.00
C PHE A 98 -6.71 7.22 7.82
N LYS A 99 -5.70 7.62 8.60
CA LYS A 99 -5.73 8.90 9.30
C LYS A 99 -5.82 10.06 8.31
N ASN A 100 -5.11 10.00 7.18
CA ASN A 100 -5.21 11.00 6.12
C ASN A 100 -6.62 11.04 5.51
N LEU A 101 -7.19 9.89 5.15
CA LEU A 101 -8.59 9.81 4.70
C LEU A 101 -9.56 10.46 5.69
N SER A 102 -9.39 10.20 6.98
CA SER A 102 -10.29 10.72 8.01
C SER A 102 -10.12 12.21 8.30
N THR A 103 -8.90 12.74 8.30
CA THR A 103 -8.62 14.11 8.74
C THR A 103 -8.30 15.07 7.60
N LYS A 104 -8.12 14.55 6.38
CA LYS A 104 -7.72 15.28 5.17
C LYS A 104 -6.49 16.18 5.39
N HIS A 105 -5.51 15.70 6.16
CA HIS A 105 -4.29 16.46 6.44
C HIS A 105 -3.31 16.40 5.25
N SER A 106 -2.21 17.15 5.31
CA SER A 106 -1.18 17.17 4.25
C SER A 106 -0.67 15.76 3.92
N HIS A 107 -0.68 15.38 2.64
CA HIS A 107 -0.22 14.05 2.19
C HIS A 107 1.27 13.79 2.44
N GLN A 108 2.07 14.82 2.76
CA GLN A 108 3.52 14.70 2.94
C GLN A 108 3.92 13.62 3.95
N HIS A 109 3.19 13.51 5.07
CA HIS A 109 3.45 12.48 6.07
C HIS A 109 3.14 11.09 5.52
N THR A 110 1.99 10.93 4.84
CA THR A 110 1.61 9.68 4.20
C THR A 110 2.62 9.26 3.13
N ASP A 111 3.10 10.19 2.32
CA ASP A 111 4.12 9.94 1.29
C ASP A 111 5.46 9.48 1.90
N VAL A 112 5.87 10.09 3.03
CA VAL A 112 7.09 9.68 3.74
C VAL A 112 7.00 8.23 4.22
N TYR A 113 5.90 7.85 4.88
CA TYR A 113 5.72 6.46 5.32
C TYR A 113 5.59 5.51 4.14
N PHE A 114 4.94 5.94 3.06
CA PHE A 114 4.84 5.13 1.86
C PHE A 114 6.21 4.87 1.23
N GLN A 115 7.08 5.89 1.16
CA GLN A 115 8.43 5.75 0.64
C GLN A 115 9.27 4.81 1.53
N GLN A 116 9.17 4.93 2.86
CA GLN A 116 9.86 4.01 3.79
C GLN A 116 9.43 2.55 3.58
N PHE A 117 8.13 2.32 3.38
CA PHE A 117 7.62 1.00 3.01
C PHE A 117 8.21 0.52 1.68
N LYS A 118 8.18 1.35 0.62
CA LYS A 118 8.78 1.00 -0.69
C LYS A 118 10.25 0.66 -0.59
N ASP A 119 11.02 1.45 0.15
CA ASP A 119 12.45 1.24 0.34
C ASP A 119 12.73 -0.09 1.04
N SER A 120 11.91 -0.48 2.02
CA SER A 120 12.04 -1.79 2.67
C SER A 120 11.76 -2.96 1.72
N VAL A 121 10.80 -2.80 0.80
CA VAL A 121 10.54 -3.81 -0.24
C VAL A 121 11.68 -3.87 -1.27
N ALA A 122 12.23 -2.73 -1.68
CA ALA A 122 13.35 -2.67 -2.60
C ALA A 122 14.60 -3.36 -2.00
N ASN A 123 14.90 -3.09 -0.73
CA ASN A 123 16.00 -3.74 0.00
C ASN A 123 15.84 -5.26 0.08
N PHE A 124 14.60 -5.75 0.21
CA PHE A 124 14.32 -7.18 0.15
C PHE A 124 14.65 -7.74 -1.23
N SER A 125 14.27 -7.09 -2.33
CA SER A 125 14.64 -7.54 -3.68
C SER A 125 16.15 -7.59 -3.92
N TYR A 126 16.92 -6.65 -3.38
CA TYR A 126 18.38 -6.66 -3.46
C TYR A 126 19.04 -7.75 -2.61
N PHE A 127 18.37 -8.25 -1.58
CA PHE A 127 18.88 -9.34 -0.75
C PHE A 127 18.97 -10.68 -1.52
N PHE A 128 18.38 -10.75 -2.73
CA PHE A 128 18.30 -11.97 -3.56
C PHE A 128 18.97 -11.84 -4.93
N SER A 129 19.55 -10.68 -5.25
CA SER A 129 20.30 -10.42 -6.50
C SER A 129 21.80 -10.53 -6.26
#